data_AF-A0A838N446-F1
#
_entry.id   AF-A0A838N446-F1
#
_cell.length_a   1.000
_cell.length_b   1.000
_cell.length_c   1.000
_cell.angle_alpha   90.00
_cell.angle_beta   90.00
_cell.angle_gamma   90.00
#
_symmetry.space_group_name_H-M   'P 1'
#
loop_
_entity.id
_entity.type
_entity.pdbx_description
1 polymer ?
#
loop_
_entity_poly.entity_id
_entity_poly.type
_entity_poly.pdbx_seq_one_letter_code
_entity_poly.pdbx_strand_id
1 'polypeptide(L)'
;MPIDAARISNDIETIASFSECDVSIGHSRPTFSASWTRARDYVIAQARAIGCIHRIDAAGNVHIRSESLPSDAIVWLSGSHIDSVPTGGKYDGVVGIICALEVLRAAHESGRRDLPLELIIFAEEEGTTFGLGLLGSRAWVGSLDAGQLSAGRNAIGQNYLEAGAALGVRPDHLEAERLSDGTYFGFVEVHIEQAPAMWNAGVPLAVVTAIAGRRQYRCTITGVANHAGSTSMSDRKDALVGAATCMLQLEGIANGLGGGTVLTVGRIECKPNAINVIPSEVTFTIDFRSPSDVLLHAGEEKIRHVIQQTCCRRGLSHTIDVTENAPPINMNALLCDRLEKAANTLGISAPRTVSGALHDAAILAPIIPTAMLFVASKDGISHNPAEFSRAEDIAAAARVLYEVVSSTGKLDEGLQLNAADETRPASGAAKQMQGAARNRGQILSAGTTKVTLAPLNAADRAGFVAVCGPLFEHSPWVAERTWDHSPFASRDALHAALCETMYAASRDEQVQLIASHPDLVGTMARQGRLTRESTTEQAAAGLDTLTNDEIETFSRYNAKYQEKFGFPFVICARQSKKEAILAAFPKRLANTPDEEFKTALEE
;
A
#
# COMPACT_ATOMS: atom_id res chain seq x y z
N MET A 1 -24.84 -12.24 -20.38
CA MET A 1 -25.52 -11.81 -19.13
C MET A 1 -25.85 -10.33 -19.26
N PRO A 2 -27.02 -9.84 -18.82
CA PRO A 2 -27.48 -8.51 -19.18
C PRO A 2 -26.84 -7.43 -18.29
N ILE A 3 -25.53 -7.25 -18.38
CA ILE A 3 -24.90 -5.99 -17.97
C ILE A 3 -25.18 -4.99 -19.10
N ASP A 4 -25.83 -3.88 -18.79
CA ASP A 4 -26.30 -2.89 -19.76
C ASP A 4 -25.52 -1.56 -19.65
N ALA A 5 -24.68 -1.29 -20.65
CA ALA A 5 -23.89 -0.06 -20.72
C ALA A 5 -24.75 1.21 -20.83
N ALA A 6 -25.91 1.14 -21.48
CA ALA A 6 -26.81 2.29 -21.60
C ALA A 6 -27.45 2.64 -20.26
N ARG A 7 -27.84 1.61 -19.49
CA ARG A 7 -28.35 1.78 -18.13
C ARG A 7 -27.30 2.35 -17.18
N ILE A 8 -26.07 1.84 -17.22
CA ILE A 8 -24.91 2.38 -16.49
C ILE A 8 -24.74 3.87 -16.83
N SER A 9 -24.70 4.22 -18.12
CA SER A 9 -24.54 5.61 -18.54
C SER A 9 -25.67 6.49 -18.02
N ASN A 10 -26.92 6.03 -18.09
CA ASN A 10 -28.07 6.79 -17.60
C ASN A 10 -28.01 7.03 -16.09
N ASP A 11 -27.59 6.03 -15.31
CA ASP A 11 -27.43 6.20 -13.86
C ASP A 11 -26.35 7.25 -13.53
N ILE A 12 -25.22 7.20 -14.22
CA ILE A 12 -24.13 8.17 -14.05
C ILE A 12 -24.61 9.59 -14.37
N GLU A 13 -25.29 9.79 -15.50
CA GLU A 13 -25.85 11.11 -15.84
C GLU A 13 -26.90 11.59 -14.82
N THR A 14 -27.73 10.67 -14.33
CA THR A 14 -28.75 11.01 -13.34
C THR A 14 -28.12 11.43 -12.02
N ILE A 15 -27.12 10.69 -11.53
CA ILE A 15 -26.35 11.05 -10.34
C ILE A 15 -25.61 12.38 -10.54
N ALA A 16 -25.01 12.58 -11.71
CA ALA A 16 -24.32 13.81 -12.08
C ALA A 16 -25.23 15.05 -12.05
N SER A 17 -26.53 14.88 -12.32
CA SER A 17 -27.54 15.94 -12.24
C SER A 17 -27.86 16.38 -10.79
N PHE A 18 -27.53 15.55 -9.80
CA PHE A 18 -27.63 15.92 -8.39
C PHE A 18 -26.36 16.66 -7.98
N SER A 19 -26.26 17.93 -8.34
CA SER A 19 -25.12 18.80 -8.03
C SER A 19 -25.58 20.06 -7.28
N GLU A 20 -24.73 20.61 -6.41
CA GLU A 20 -24.96 21.95 -5.82
C GLU A 20 -24.53 23.08 -6.76
N CYS A 21 -23.65 22.79 -7.71
CA CYS A 21 -23.21 23.74 -8.72
C CYS A 21 -23.94 23.51 -10.05
N ASP A 22 -23.88 24.52 -10.93
CA ASP A 22 -24.35 24.36 -12.31
C ASP A 22 -23.56 23.23 -12.99
N VAL A 23 -24.25 22.24 -13.56
CA VAL A 23 -23.60 21.07 -14.16
C VAL A 23 -22.68 21.42 -15.33
N SER A 24 -22.82 22.61 -15.93
CA SER A 24 -21.91 23.10 -16.97
C SER A 24 -20.51 23.46 -16.45
N ILE A 25 -20.35 23.67 -15.14
CA ILE A 25 -19.07 23.96 -14.50
C ILE A 25 -18.48 22.76 -13.74
N GLY A 26 -19.19 21.63 -13.70
CA GLY A 26 -18.76 20.39 -13.04
C GLY A 26 -19.81 19.79 -12.12
N HIS A 27 -19.40 18.82 -11.31
CA HIS A 27 -20.26 18.13 -10.36
C HIS A 27 -19.75 18.30 -8.94
N SER A 28 -20.60 18.84 -8.05
CA SER A 28 -20.28 19.07 -6.65
C SER A 28 -21.32 18.40 -5.76
N ARG A 29 -20.91 17.35 -5.04
CA ARG A 29 -21.73 16.61 -4.08
C ARG A 29 -21.05 16.54 -2.70
N PRO A 30 -20.99 17.65 -1.93
CA PRO A 30 -20.40 17.62 -0.59
C PRO A 30 -21.14 16.63 0.31
N THR A 31 -20.42 15.88 1.14
CA THR A 31 -21.02 14.83 1.98
C THR A 31 -22.10 15.39 2.90
N PHE A 32 -23.20 14.63 3.04
CA PHE A 32 -24.39 15.00 3.82
C PHE A 32 -25.16 16.25 3.36
N SER A 33 -24.76 16.86 2.24
CA SER A 33 -25.56 17.90 1.60
C SER A 33 -26.86 17.35 0.99
N ALA A 34 -27.71 18.26 0.49
CA ALA A 34 -28.91 17.88 -0.23
C ALA A 34 -28.61 17.16 -1.55
N SER A 35 -27.55 17.54 -2.27
CA SER A 35 -27.16 16.89 -3.54
C SER A 35 -26.63 15.47 -3.30
N TRP A 36 -25.77 15.30 -2.29
CA TRP A 36 -25.28 14.00 -1.84
C TRP A 36 -26.41 13.08 -1.40
N THR A 37 -27.34 13.61 -0.58
CA THR A 37 -28.51 12.84 -0.10
C THR A 37 -29.39 12.37 -1.26
N ARG A 38 -29.65 13.24 -2.24
CA ARG A 38 -30.43 12.87 -3.45
C ARG A 38 -29.73 11.80 -4.29
N ALA A 39 -28.42 11.90 -4.46
CA ALA A 39 -27.63 10.91 -5.19
C ALA A 39 -27.64 9.53 -4.49
N ARG A 40 -27.42 9.51 -3.17
CA ARG A 40 -27.52 8.30 -2.36
C ARG A 40 -28.92 7.67 -2.44
N ASP A 41 -29.97 8.49 -2.26
CA ASP A 41 -31.34 8.02 -2.24
C ASP A 41 -31.80 7.50 -3.60
N TYR A 42 -31.26 8.04 -4.70
CA TYR A 42 -31.45 7.48 -6.04
C TYR A 42 -30.93 6.04 -6.12
N VAL A 43 -29.69 5.78 -5.69
CA VAL A 43 -29.10 4.43 -5.72
C VAL A 43 -29.92 3.47 -4.85
N ILE A 44 -30.33 3.90 -3.64
CA ILE A 44 -31.19 3.10 -2.75
C ILE A 44 -32.52 2.77 -3.44
N ALA A 45 -33.16 3.74 -4.12
CA ALA A 45 -34.41 3.53 -4.82
C ALA A 45 -34.25 2.55 -5.99
N GLN A 46 -33.17 2.66 -6.77
CA GLN A 46 -32.85 1.74 -7.85
C GLN A 46 -32.64 0.30 -7.34
N ALA A 47 -31.92 0.14 -6.24
CA ALA A 47 -31.71 -1.18 -5.64
C ALA A 47 -32.99 -1.77 -5.04
N ARG A 48 -33.84 -0.93 -4.41
CA ARG A 48 -35.12 -1.38 -3.87
C ARG A 48 -36.05 -1.91 -4.97
N ALA A 49 -36.02 -1.29 -6.16
CA ALA A 49 -36.83 -1.72 -7.30
C ALA A 49 -36.51 -3.15 -7.77
N ILE A 50 -35.33 -3.68 -7.45
CA ILE A 50 -34.91 -5.06 -7.76
C ILE A 50 -34.93 -6.00 -6.54
N GLY A 51 -35.61 -5.62 -5.45
CA GLY A 51 -35.74 -6.45 -4.25
C GLY A 51 -34.52 -6.44 -3.34
N CYS A 52 -33.70 -5.38 -3.38
CA CYS A 52 -32.66 -5.17 -2.37
C CYS A 52 -33.20 -4.39 -1.16
N ILE A 53 -32.62 -4.68 0.00
CA ILE A 53 -32.76 -3.92 1.25
C ILE A 53 -31.49 -3.12 1.50
N HIS A 54 -31.60 -2.08 2.34
CA HIS A 54 -30.45 -1.29 2.74
C HIS A 54 -30.40 -1.09 4.27
N ARG A 55 -29.20 -0.88 4.80
CA ARG A 55 -28.94 -0.38 6.16
C ARG A 55 -27.90 0.73 6.11
N ILE A 56 -27.86 1.56 7.14
CA ILE A 56 -26.83 2.59 7.33
C ILE A 56 -26.07 2.27 8.62
N ASP A 57 -24.76 2.07 8.51
CA ASP A 57 -23.92 1.79 9.66
C ASP A 57 -23.75 3.03 10.56
N ALA A 58 -23.13 2.85 11.73
CA ALA A 58 -22.84 3.93 12.67
C ALA A 58 -21.89 5.01 12.11
N ALA A 59 -21.12 4.70 11.07
CA ALA A 59 -20.21 5.63 10.40
C ALA A 59 -20.90 6.45 9.29
N GLY A 60 -22.14 6.11 8.92
CA GLY A 60 -22.90 6.77 7.86
C GLY A 60 -22.77 6.12 6.48
N ASN A 61 -22.10 4.97 6.37
CA ASN A 61 -21.99 4.22 5.12
C ASN A 61 -23.29 3.48 4.83
N VAL A 62 -23.67 3.39 3.56
CA VAL A 62 -24.87 2.66 3.13
C VAL A 62 -24.48 1.28 2.63
N HIS A 63 -25.15 0.26 3.16
CA HIS A 63 -24.99 -1.13 2.72
C HIS A 63 -26.28 -1.59 2.05
N ILE A 64 -26.18 -2.20 0.88
CA ILE A 64 -27.31 -2.60 0.05
C ILE A 64 -27.09 -4.03 -0.45
N ARG A 65 -28.01 -4.94 -0.17
CA ARG A 65 -27.95 -6.34 -0.65
C ARG A 65 -29.32 -6.89 -0.96
N SER A 66 -29.37 -7.98 -1.70
CA SER A 66 -30.63 -8.70 -1.98
C SER A 66 -31.34 -9.12 -0.69
N GLU A 67 -32.65 -8.93 -0.62
CA GLU A 67 -33.48 -9.40 0.50
C GLU A 67 -33.56 -10.93 0.58
N SER A 68 -33.19 -11.61 -0.51
CA SER A 68 -33.19 -13.08 -0.58
C SER A 68 -32.02 -13.72 0.17
N LEU A 69 -31.01 -12.93 0.57
CA LEU A 69 -29.87 -13.41 1.35
C LEU A 69 -30.23 -13.47 2.84
N PRO A 70 -29.78 -14.52 3.57
CA PRO A 70 -29.81 -14.52 5.03
C PRO A 70 -29.13 -13.29 5.62
N SER A 71 -29.61 -12.82 6.77
CA SER A 71 -29.07 -11.62 7.40
C SER A 71 -27.59 -11.75 7.80
N ASP A 72 -27.16 -12.98 8.09
CA ASP A 72 -25.82 -13.38 8.53
C ASP A 72 -24.98 -14.01 7.40
N ALA A 73 -25.44 -13.94 6.14
CA ALA A 73 -24.68 -14.46 5.01
C ALA A 73 -23.35 -13.69 4.83
N ILE A 74 -22.25 -14.45 4.71
CA ILE A 74 -20.97 -13.92 4.23
C ILE A 74 -21.13 -13.62 2.74
N VAL A 75 -20.75 -12.41 2.34
CA VAL A 75 -20.91 -11.90 0.98
C VAL A 75 -19.64 -11.20 0.51
N TRP A 76 -19.54 -10.94 -0.79
CA TRP A 76 -18.58 -9.98 -1.32
C TRP A 76 -19.06 -8.57 -1.03
N LEU A 77 -18.12 -7.68 -0.74
CA LEU A 77 -18.36 -6.25 -0.68
C LEU A 77 -17.87 -5.62 -1.99
N SER A 78 -18.65 -4.71 -2.58
CA SER A 78 -18.18 -3.88 -3.70
C SER A 78 -18.90 -2.54 -3.70
N GLY A 79 -18.21 -1.49 -4.11
CA GLY A 79 -18.71 -0.14 -3.99
C GLY A 79 -17.57 0.85 -3.92
N SER A 80 -17.90 2.10 -3.63
CA SER A 80 -16.96 3.22 -3.51
C SER A 80 -17.73 4.40 -2.88
N HIS A 81 -17.42 5.64 -3.27
CA HIS A 81 -18.01 6.86 -2.73
C HIS A 81 -18.93 7.58 -3.74
N ILE A 82 -19.82 8.44 -3.21
CA ILE A 82 -20.77 9.22 -4.04
C ILE A 82 -20.58 10.73 -3.87
N ASP A 83 -19.85 11.17 -2.85
CA ASP A 83 -19.36 12.54 -2.76
C ASP A 83 -18.35 12.86 -3.88
N SER A 84 -18.11 14.14 -4.10
CA SER A 84 -17.15 14.60 -5.10
C SER A 84 -16.42 15.84 -4.63
N VAL A 85 -15.23 16.07 -5.16
CA VAL A 85 -14.59 17.39 -5.07
C VAL A 85 -15.44 18.51 -5.70
N PRO A 86 -15.21 19.78 -5.31
CA PRO A 86 -15.80 20.92 -6.00
C PRO A 86 -15.49 20.89 -7.50
N THR A 87 -16.52 21.05 -8.34
CA THR A 87 -16.39 21.04 -9.81
C THR A 87 -15.71 19.77 -10.34
N GLY A 88 -15.91 18.64 -9.67
CA GLY A 88 -15.36 17.34 -10.07
C GLY A 88 -16.05 16.75 -11.30
N GLY A 89 -15.59 15.56 -11.67
CA GLY A 89 -16.17 14.75 -12.72
C GLY A 89 -17.43 13.99 -12.28
N LYS A 90 -17.98 13.20 -13.19
CA LYS A 90 -19.17 12.37 -12.93
C LYS A 90 -18.86 10.90 -12.68
N TYR A 91 -17.60 10.48 -12.78
CA TYR A 91 -17.20 9.08 -12.75
C TYR A 91 -16.47 8.71 -11.46
N ASP A 92 -15.68 9.63 -10.92
CA ASP A 92 -14.95 9.46 -9.65
C ASP A 92 -15.89 8.99 -8.52
N GLY A 93 -15.54 7.87 -7.87
CA GLY A 93 -16.38 7.11 -6.94
C GLY A 93 -17.64 6.45 -7.53
N VAL A 94 -18.44 7.22 -8.28
CA VAL A 94 -19.75 6.82 -8.82
C VAL A 94 -19.65 5.55 -9.68
N VAL A 95 -18.56 5.37 -10.43
CA VAL A 95 -18.32 4.16 -11.24
C VAL A 95 -18.36 2.89 -10.39
N GLY A 96 -17.77 2.90 -9.20
CA GLY A 96 -17.76 1.75 -8.29
C GLY A 96 -19.16 1.37 -7.82
N ILE A 97 -19.94 2.37 -7.44
CA ILE A 97 -21.33 2.20 -6.98
C ILE A 97 -22.20 1.65 -8.11
N ILE A 98 -22.12 2.22 -9.30
CA ILE A 98 -22.95 1.80 -10.44
C ILE A 98 -22.53 0.42 -10.96
N CYS A 99 -21.25 0.05 -10.90
CA CYS A 99 -20.83 -1.31 -11.20
C CYS A 99 -21.48 -2.33 -10.26
N ALA A 100 -21.41 -2.11 -8.95
CA ALA A 100 -22.04 -3.01 -7.98
C ALA A 100 -23.57 -3.08 -8.14
N LEU A 101 -24.22 -1.94 -8.40
CA LEU A 101 -25.68 -1.87 -8.62
C LEU A 101 -26.08 -2.65 -9.88
N GLU A 102 -25.32 -2.48 -10.96
CA GLU A 102 -25.60 -3.16 -12.22
C GLU A 102 -25.39 -4.69 -12.12
N VAL A 103 -24.41 -5.13 -11.33
CA VAL A 103 -24.23 -6.55 -11.00
C VAL A 103 -25.45 -7.10 -10.25
N LEU A 104 -25.99 -6.37 -9.27
CA LEU A 104 -27.22 -6.74 -8.58
C LEU A 104 -28.43 -6.79 -9.53
N ARG A 105 -28.56 -5.83 -10.47
CA ARG A 105 -29.63 -5.84 -11.49
C ARG A 105 -29.52 -7.05 -12.41
N ALA A 106 -28.32 -7.33 -12.94
CA ALA A 106 -28.10 -8.48 -13.80
C ALA A 106 -28.37 -9.82 -13.08
N ALA A 107 -28.05 -9.89 -11.78
CA ALA A 107 -28.38 -11.03 -10.93
C ALA A 107 -29.91 -11.19 -10.79
N HIS A 108 -30.63 -10.10 -10.53
CA HIS A 108 -32.09 -10.10 -10.45
C HIS A 108 -32.73 -10.57 -11.77
N GLU A 109 -32.31 -10.00 -12.90
CA GLU A 109 -32.84 -10.29 -14.25
C GLU A 109 -32.56 -11.72 -14.69
N SER A 110 -31.45 -12.31 -14.24
CA SER A 110 -31.11 -13.72 -14.48
C SER A 110 -31.73 -14.69 -13.47
N GLY A 111 -32.54 -14.20 -12.52
CA GLY A 111 -33.15 -15.01 -11.47
C GLY A 111 -32.19 -15.46 -10.35
N ARG A 112 -30.93 -15.02 -10.38
CA ARG A 112 -29.90 -15.27 -9.34
C ARG A 112 -29.98 -14.24 -8.22
N ARG A 113 -31.15 -14.11 -7.60
CA ARG A 113 -31.39 -13.17 -6.48
C ARG A 113 -30.59 -13.51 -5.21
N ASP A 114 -29.98 -14.68 -5.17
CA ASP A 114 -29.10 -15.19 -4.11
C ASP A 114 -27.62 -14.86 -4.31
N LEU A 115 -27.27 -14.02 -5.29
CA LEU A 115 -25.88 -13.61 -5.52
C LEU A 115 -25.30 -12.98 -4.24
N PRO A 116 -24.19 -13.50 -3.68
CA PRO A 116 -23.64 -13.06 -2.41
C PRO A 116 -22.84 -11.77 -2.59
N LEU A 117 -23.54 -10.66 -2.84
CA LEU A 117 -22.99 -9.33 -3.02
C LEU A 117 -23.72 -8.30 -2.15
N GLU A 118 -22.93 -7.50 -1.45
CA GLU A 118 -23.37 -6.27 -0.82
C GLU A 118 -22.68 -5.08 -1.49
N LEU A 119 -23.51 -4.15 -1.98
CA LEU A 119 -23.07 -2.84 -2.45
C LEU A 119 -22.84 -1.93 -1.24
N ILE A 120 -21.71 -1.22 -1.23
CA ILE A 120 -21.42 -0.19 -0.23
C ILE A 120 -21.26 1.21 -0.84
N ILE A 121 -21.77 2.21 -0.13
CA ILE A 121 -21.52 3.64 -0.42
C ILE A 121 -20.80 4.21 0.80
N PHE A 122 -19.52 4.52 0.65
CA PHE A 122 -18.75 5.19 1.69
C PHE A 122 -19.10 6.67 1.77
N ALA A 123 -19.02 7.24 2.98
CA ALA A 123 -19.25 8.65 3.24
C ALA A 123 -17.93 9.41 3.38
N GLU A 124 -17.82 10.57 2.72
CA GLU A 124 -16.66 11.48 2.75
C GLU A 124 -15.35 10.75 2.43
N GLU A 125 -15.23 10.25 1.21
CA GLU A 125 -13.96 9.71 0.69
C GLU A 125 -13.02 10.88 0.35
N GLU A 126 -13.53 11.90 -0.35
CA GLU A 126 -12.76 12.97 -0.97
C GLU A 126 -12.12 13.92 0.05
N GLY A 127 -12.77 14.04 1.23
CA GLY A 127 -12.30 14.91 2.31
C GLY A 127 -12.48 16.41 2.08
N THR A 128 -13.18 16.80 1.02
CA THR A 128 -13.37 18.22 0.67
C THR A 128 -14.41 18.92 1.55
N THR A 129 -15.30 18.18 2.20
CA THR A 129 -16.35 18.74 3.04
C THR A 129 -15.84 19.03 4.44
N PHE A 130 -15.06 18.11 5.03
CA PHE A 130 -14.62 18.21 6.43
C PHE A 130 -13.10 18.37 6.58
N GLY A 131 -12.34 18.40 5.48
CA GLY A 131 -10.89 18.62 5.48
C GLY A 131 -10.05 17.37 5.76
N LEU A 132 -10.68 16.21 5.86
CA LEU A 132 -10.04 14.90 5.99
C LEU A 132 -10.89 13.88 5.22
N GLY A 133 -10.27 13.15 4.30
CA GLY A 133 -10.94 12.11 3.50
C GLY A 133 -11.03 10.76 4.19
N LEU A 134 -11.76 9.86 3.54
CA LEU A 134 -12.02 8.47 3.94
C LEU A 134 -12.71 8.36 5.30
N LEU A 135 -13.56 9.34 5.70
CA LEU A 135 -14.08 9.36 7.07
C LEU A 135 -15.00 8.18 7.37
N GLY A 136 -15.90 7.85 6.44
CA GLY A 136 -16.84 6.75 6.58
C GLY A 136 -16.15 5.40 6.73
N SER A 137 -15.19 5.09 5.85
CA SER A 137 -14.40 3.84 5.94
C SER A 137 -13.50 3.83 7.18
N ARG A 138 -12.83 4.95 7.50
CA ARG A 138 -11.95 5.04 8.67
C ARG A 138 -12.69 4.89 10.00
N ALA A 139 -13.86 5.50 10.12
CA ALA A 139 -14.74 5.35 11.27
C ALA A 139 -15.23 3.90 11.38
N TRP A 140 -15.63 3.29 10.26
CA TRP A 140 -16.14 1.92 10.24
C TRP A 140 -15.09 0.87 10.63
N VAL A 141 -13.82 1.05 10.25
CA VAL A 141 -12.73 0.16 10.72
C VAL A 141 -12.19 0.54 12.10
N GLY A 142 -12.70 1.61 12.73
CA GLY A 142 -12.27 2.10 14.05
C GLY A 142 -10.86 2.71 14.07
N SER A 143 -10.43 3.30 12.95
CA SER A 143 -9.16 4.06 12.87
C SER A 143 -9.32 5.54 13.24
N LEU A 144 -10.57 6.04 13.27
CA LEU A 144 -10.92 7.34 13.80
C LEU A 144 -11.97 7.19 14.91
N ASP A 145 -11.75 7.89 16.02
CA ASP A 145 -12.74 8.01 17.09
C ASP A 145 -13.70 9.21 16.87
N ALA A 146 -14.74 9.30 17.70
CA ALA A 146 -15.71 10.39 17.64
C ALA A 146 -15.08 11.79 17.84
N GLY A 147 -14.00 11.89 18.62
CA GLY A 147 -13.28 13.15 18.82
C GLY A 147 -12.59 13.61 17.53
N GLN A 148 -11.94 12.69 16.83
CA GLN A 148 -11.28 12.95 15.54
C GLN A 148 -12.30 13.26 14.43
N LEU A 149 -13.45 12.58 14.41
CA LEU A 149 -14.55 12.89 13.48
C LEU A 149 -15.17 14.27 13.72
N SER A 150 -15.00 14.82 14.93
CA SER A 150 -15.50 16.16 15.28
C SER A 150 -14.53 17.30 14.95
N ALA A 151 -13.33 17.00 14.45
CA ALA A 151 -12.28 18.00 14.25
C ALA A 151 -12.53 18.90 13.04
N GLY A 152 -13.00 18.32 11.93
CA GLY A 152 -13.33 19.01 10.69
C GLY A 152 -14.68 19.69 10.75
N ARG A 153 -14.84 20.81 10.02
CA ARG A 153 -16.13 21.51 9.87
C ARG A 153 -16.41 21.82 8.41
N ASN A 154 -17.67 21.65 8.02
CA ASN A 154 -18.17 22.02 6.70
C ASN A 154 -18.38 23.53 6.57
N ALA A 155 -18.79 23.98 5.38
CA ALA A 155 -18.99 25.40 5.06
C ALA A 155 -20.05 26.11 5.92
N ILE A 156 -20.99 25.37 6.52
CA ILE A 156 -22.01 25.91 7.44
C ILE A 156 -21.66 25.74 8.92
N GLY A 157 -20.44 25.28 9.21
CA GLY A 157 -19.89 25.19 10.56
C GLY A 157 -20.25 23.91 11.33
N GLN A 158 -20.85 22.90 10.70
CA GLN A 158 -21.15 21.61 11.33
C GLN A 158 -19.96 20.65 11.19
N ASN A 159 -19.71 19.82 12.20
CA ASN A 159 -18.78 18.68 12.08
C ASN A 159 -19.45 17.44 11.45
N TYR A 160 -18.67 16.39 11.20
CA TYR A 160 -19.15 15.16 10.55
C TYR A 160 -20.30 14.49 11.33
N LEU A 161 -20.18 14.43 12.67
CA LEU A 161 -21.20 13.82 13.52
C LEU A 161 -22.51 14.63 13.51
N GLU A 162 -22.41 15.96 13.57
CA GLU A 162 -23.55 16.87 13.54
C GLU A 162 -24.29 16.82 12.20
N ALA A 163 -23.55 16.87 11.08
CA ALA A 163 -24.12 16.83 9.74
C ALA A 163 -24.72 15.46 9.39
N GLY A 164 -24.08 14.37 9.83
CA GLY A 164 -24.50 13.00 9.54
C GLY A 164 -25.55 12.42 10.49
N ALA A 165 -25.87 13.07 11.61
CA ALA A 165 -26.76 12.52 12.65
C ALA A 165 -28.14 12.11 12.11
N ALA A 166 -28.77 12.95 11.30
CA ALA A 166 -30.06 12.65 10.67
C ALA A 166 -29.96 11.63 9.52
N LEU A 167 -28.74 11.34 9.07
CA LEU A 167 -28.43 10.47 7.93
C LEU A 167 -27.78 9.16 8.36
N GLY A 168 -27.73 8.87 9.66
CA GLY A 168 -27.35 7.55 10.20
C GLY A 168 -26.06 7.51 11.00
N VAL A 169 -25.26 8.59 11.05
CA VAL A 169 -24.05 8.63 11.87
C VAL A 169 -24.43 8.56 13.36
N ARG A 170 -23.91 7.54 14.05
CA ARG A 170 -24.22 7.23 15.45
C ARG A 170 -22.92 7.00 16.23
N PRO A 171 -22.35 8.04 16.86
CA PRO A 171 -21.06 7.96 17.56
C PRO A 171 -21.02 6.84 18.60
N ASP A 172 -22.12 6.67 19.35
CA ASP A 172 -22.23 5.69 20.44
C ASP A 172 -22.27 4.23 19.94
N HIS A 173 -22.43 4.01 18.63
CA HIS A 173 -22.51 2.69 18.01
C HIS A 173 -21.29 2.34 17.15
N LEU A 174 -20.32 3.24 16.99
CA LEU A 174 -19.15 3.03 16.12
C LEU A 174 -18.38 1.75 16.47
N GLU A 175 -18.11 1.52 17.76
CA GLU A 175 -17.37 0.34 18.20
C GLU A 175 -18.17 -0.95 18.01
N ALA A 176 -19.50 -0.90 18.23
CA ALA A 176 -20.38 -2.06 18.13
C ALA A 176 -20.62 -2.51 16.69
N GLU A 177 -20.55 -1.59 15.73
CA GLU A 177 -20.77 -1.84 14.30
C GLU A 177 -19.45 -1.86 13.49
N ARG A 178 -18.31 -1.90 14.18
CA ARG A 178 -16.99 -1.91 13.57
C ARG A 178 -16.83 -3.10 12.61
N LEU A 179 -16.21 -2.86 11.45
CA LEU A 179 -15.86 -3.92 10.52
C LEU A 179 -14.94 -4.94 11.22
N SER A 180 -15.37 -6.19 11.23
CA SER A 180 -14.59 -7.31 11.76
C SER A 180 -14.14 -8.25 10.64
N ASP A 181 -13.02 -8.91 10.86
CA ASP A 181 -12.51 -9.93 9.95
C ASP A 181 -13.51 -11.09 9.84
N GLY A 182 -13.58 -11.72 8.66
CA GLY A 182 -14.52 -12.81 8.37
C GLY A 182 -15.97 -12.37 8.07
N THR A 183 -16.28 -11.07 8.11
CA THR A 183 -17.63 -10.55 7.75
C THR A 183 -17.92 -10.69 6.24
N TYR A 184 -16.89 -10.56 5.41
CA TYR A 184 -16.99 -10.57 3.95
C TYR A 184 -15.97 -11.55 3.35
N PHE A 185 -16.26 -12.11 2.17
CA PHE A 185 -15.28 -12.87 1.38
C PHE A 185 -14.09 -11.99 0.95
N GLY A 186 -14.37 -10.72 0.72
CA GLY A 186 -13.41 -9.70 0.36
C GLY A 186 -14.12 -8.45 -0.19
N PHE A 187 -13.34 -7.42 -0.45
CA PHE A 187 -13.78 -6.16 -1.03
C PHE A 187 -13.15 -5.97 -2.41
N VAL A 188 -13.98 -5.67 -3.40
CA VAL A 188 -13.54 -5.25 -4.74
C VAL A 188 -14.05 -3.84 -5.01
N GLU A 189 -13.15 -2.88 -5.02
CA GLU A 189 -13.46 -1.51 -5.43
C GLU A 189 -13.24 -1.34 -6.94
N VAL A 190 -14.28 -0.96 -7.67
CA VAL A 190 -14.12 -0.56 -9.07
C VAL A 190 -13.99 0.96 -9.10
N HIS A 191 -12.98 1.46 -9.79
CA HIS A 191 -12.69 2.89 -9.83
C HIS A 191 -12.17 3.33 -11.20
N ILE A 192 -12.19 4.62 -11.49
CA ILE A 192 -11.47 5.14 -12.66
C ILE A 192 -9.96 5.23 -12.37
N GLU A 193 -9.14 5.12 -13.41
CA GLU A 193 -7.67 5.16 -13.30
C GLU A 193 -7.14 6.50 -12.76
N GLN A 194 -7.81 7.60 -13.12
CA GLN A 194 -7.36 8.98 -12.84
C GLN A 194 -5.97 9.33 -13.42
N ALA A 195 -5.51 8.51 -14.37
CA ALA A 195 -4.26 8.68 -15.10
C ALA A 195 -4.46 8.27 -16.56
N PRO A 196 -3.57 8.65 -17.48
CA PRO A 196 -3.80 8.45 -18.92
C PRO A 196 -3.28 7.10 -19.43
N ALA A 197 -2.67 6.26 -18.59
CA ALA A 197 -1.85 5.16 -19.07
C ALA A 197 -2.69 4.07 -19.74
N MET A 198 -3.82 3.68 -19.15
CA MET A 198 -4.70 2.67 -19.74
C MET A 198 -5.38 3.21 -21.01
N TRP A 199 -5.84 4.46 -20.98
CA TRP A 199 -6.48 5.08 -22.14
C TRP A 199 -5.53 5.17 -23.33
N ASN A 200 -4.29 5.63 -23.11
CA ASN A 200 -3.27 5.72 -24.15
C ASN A 200 -2.86 4.35 -24.68
N ALA A 201 -2.86 3.32 -23.81
CA ALA A 201 -2.57 1.95 -24.19
C ALA A 201 -3.75 1.23 -24.87
N GLY A 202 -4.94 1.84 -24.93
CA GLY A 202 -6.15 1.20 -25.44
C GLY A 202 -6.61 0.02 -24.57
N VAL A 203 -6.24 0.02 -23.30
CA VAL A 203 -6.57 -1.03 -22.34
C VAL A 203 -7.82 -0.60 -21.56
N PRO A 204 -8.91 -1.39 -21.51
CA PRO A 204 -10.15 -0.97 -20.88
C PRO A 204 -10.10 -1.05 -19.35
N LEU A 205 -9.44 -2.07 -18.81
CA LEU A 205 -9.40 -2.39 -17.38
C LEU A 205 -7.98 -2.63 -16.88
N ALA A 206 -7.73 -2.46 -15.58
CA ALA A 206 -6.47 -2.88 -14.97
C ALA A 206 -6.68 -3.35 -13.53
N VAL A 207 -6.01 -4.42 -13.12
CA VAL A 207 -6.05 -4.92 -11.74
C VAL A 207 -5.05 -4.13 -10.91
N VAL A 208 -5.52 -3.44 -9.87
CA VAL A 208 -4.64 -2.67 -8.98
C VAL A 208 -4.00 -3.63 -7.98
N THR A 209 -2.68 -3.66 -7.93
CA THR A 209 -1.93 -4.54 -7.00
C THR A 209 -1.50 -3.83 -5.72
N ALA A 210 -1.42 -2.50 -5.75
CA ALA A 210 -1.09 -1.69 -4.60
C ALA A 210 -1.59 -0.26 -4.77
N ILE A 211 -1.83 0.40 -3.64
CA ILE A 211 -1.92 1.85 -3.54
C ILE A 211 -0.55 2.36 -3.10
N ALA A 212 0.02 3.28 -3.88
CA ALA A 212 1.38 3.75 -3.68
C ALA A 212 1.56 4.41 -2.30
N GLY A 213 2.63 4.05 -1.61
CA GLY A 213 3.07 4.75 -0.42
C GLY A 213 3.58 6.14 -0.80
N ARG A 214 3.59 7.05 0.18
CA ARG A 214 3.93 8.46 0.00
C ARG A 214 4.86 8.91 1.10
N ARG A 215 5.97 9.54 0.71
CA ARG A 215 6.85 10.29 1.61
C ARG A 215 6.93 11.72 1.13
N GLN A 216 6.61 12.66 2.01
CA GLN A 216 6.73 14.08 1.72
C GLN A 216 7.80 14.70 2.61
N TYR A 217 8.59 15.58 2.00
CA TYR A 217 9.66 16.28 2.68
C TYR A 217 9.54 17.78 2.47
N ARG A 218 9.90 18.55 3.49
CA ARG A 218 10.22 19.98 3.39
C ARG A 218 11.73 20.12 3.52
N CYS A 219 12.39 20.52 2.45
CA CYS A 219 13.82 20.80 2.43
C CYS A 219 14.05 22.30 2.51
N THR A 220 14.87 22.75 3.46
CA THR A 220 15.34 24.14 3.54
C THR A 220 16.84 24.17 3.28
N ILE A 221 17.29 24.96 2.31
CA ILE A 221 18.70 25.22 2.03
C ILE A 221 19.01 26.65 2.46
N THR A 222 20.08 26.81 3.25
CA THR A 222 20.49 28.10 3.82
C THR A 222 21.90 28.46 3.33
N GLY A 223 22.01 29.68 2.83
CA GLY A 223 23.22 30.33 2.37
C GLY A 223 23.40 31.70 3.05
N VAL A 224 23.87 32.70 2.30
CA VAL A 224 24.13 34.05 2.84
C VAL A 224 23.63 35.09 1.86
N ALA A 225 22.74 35.97 2.32
CA ALA A 225 22.28 37.09 1.52
C ALA A 225 23.39 38.12 1.33
N ASN A 226 23.58 38.57 0.09
CA ASN A 226 24.55 39.61 -0.24
C ASN A 226 24.19 40.32 -1.55
N HIS A 227 24.86 41.41 -1.88
CA HIS A 227 24.55 42.24 -3.03
C HIS A 227 24.99 41.59 -4.36
N ALA A 228 24.05 41.39 -5.28
CA ALA A 228 24.27 40.60 -6.50
C ALA A 228 25.34 41.18 -7.44
N GLY A 229 25.62 42.49 -7.39
CA GLY A 229 26.59 43.14 -8.27
C GLY A 229 28.02 43.24 -7.70
N SER A 230 28.18 43.19 -6.37
CA SER A 230 29.48 43.46 -5.71
C SER A 230 30.08 42.21 -5.06
N THR A 231 29.29 41.17 -4.80
CA THR A 231 29.81 39.87 -4.37
C THR A 231 30.33 39.09 -5.57
N SER A 232 31.62 38.76 -5.56
CA SER A 232 32.25 37.93 -6.58
C SER A 232 31.58 36.54 -6.66
N MET A 233 31.71 35.84 -7.79
CA MET A 233 31.07 34.52 -7.95
C MET A 233 31.66 33.45 -7.00
N SER A 234 32.96 33.52 -6.68
CA SER A 234 33.63 32.56 -5.79
C SER A 234 33.23 32.71 -4.33
N ASP A 235 32.75 33.89 -3.92
CA ASP A 235 32.41 34.19 -2.54
C ASP A 235 30.93 33.91 -2.21
N ARG A 236 30.13 33.50 -3.20
CA ARG A 236 28.68 33.34 -3.01
C ARG A 236 28.36 32.04 -2.28
N LYS A 237 27.45 32.17 -1.32
CA LYS A 237 26.70 31.07 -0.73
C LYS A 237 25.23 31.22 -1.14
N ASP A 238 24.98 30.99 -2.43
CA ASP A 238 23.67 31.22 -3.05
C ASP A 238 22.74 30.02 -2.82
N ALA A 239 21.72 30.21 -1.97
CA ALA A 239 20.78 29.15 -1.61
C ALA A 239 19.91 28.72 -2.81
N LEU A 240 19.54 29.65 -3.70
CA LEU A 240 18.68 29.36 -4.84
C LEU A 240 19.40 28.52 -5.90
N VAL A 241 20.66 28.83 -6.18
CA VAL A 241 21.47 28.01 -7.08
C VAL A 241 21.70 26.62 -6.47
N GLY A 242 21.88 26.53 -5.14
CA GLY A 242 21.92 25.25 -4.43
C GLY A 242 20.65 24.43 -4.61
N ALA A 243 19.49 25.02 -4.33
CA ALA A 243 18.18 24.39 -4.47
C ALA A 243 17.88 23.95 -5.91
N ALA A 244 18.12 24.81 -6.90
CA ALA A 244 17.93 24.47 -8.31
C ALA A 244 18.82 23.30 -8.74
N THR A 245 20.07 23.24 -8.24
CA THR A 245 20.97 22.11 -8.49
C THR A 245 20.40 20.82 -7.92
N CYS A 246 19.89 20.84 -6.68
CA CYS A 246 19.22 19.68 -6.08
C CYS A 246 18.01 19.25 -6.91
N MET A 247 17.10 20.17 -7.24
CA MET A 247 15.85 19.86 -7.94
C MET A 247 16.09 19.15 -9.28
N LEU A 248 17.05 19.63 -10.08
CA LEU A 248 17.44 18.98 -11.34
C LEU A 248 18.00 17.56 -11.15
N GLN A 249 18.69 17.31 -10.03
CA GLN A 249 19.22 15.97 -9.72
C GLN A 249 18.15 15.05 -9.13
N LEU A 250 17.21 15.59 -8.36
CA LEU A 250 16.11 14.84 -7.74
C LEU A 250 15.17 14.24 -8.78
N GLU A 251 14.88 14.95 -9.87
CA GLU A 251 14.03 14.45 -10.97
C GLU A 251 14.52 13.10 -11.52
N GLY A 252 15.84 12.90 -11.62
CA GLY A 252 16.44 11.66 -12.11
C GLY A 252 16.31 10.46 -11.17
N ILE A 253 15.99 10.66 -9.88
CA ILE A 253 15.95 9.59 -8.88
C ILE A 253 14.81 8.61 -9.20
N ALA A 254 13.61 9.11 -9.47
CA ALA A 254 12.44 8.28 -9.76
C ALA A 254 12.67 7.40 -11.00
N ASN A 255 13.20 7.99 -12.08
CA ASN A 255 13.54 7.26 -13.30
C ASN A 255 14.57 6.15 -13.07
N GLY A 256 15.57 6.40 -12.19
CA GLY A 256 16.59 5.41 -11.86
C GLY A 256 16.11 4.26 -10.95
N LEU A 257 15.02 4.46 -10.21
CA LEU A 257 14.41 3.42 -9.37
C LEU A 257 13.41 2.56 -10.15
N GLY A 258 12.66 3.18 -11.07
CA GLY A 258 11.62 2.49 -11.85
C GLY A 258 10.45 2.01 -10.98
N GLY A 259 9.77 0.96 -11.44
CA GLY A 259 8.70 0.31 -10.66
C GLY A 259 7.48 1.19 -10.38
N GLY A 260 7.17 2.16 -11.23
CA GLY A 260 6.07 3.11 -11.01
C GLY A 260 6.36 4.18 -9.96
N THR A 261 7.63 4.34 -9.57
CA THR A 261 8.08 5.39 -8.65
C THR A 261 7.98 6.75 -9.32
N VAL A 262 7.47 7.75 -8.59
CA VAL A 262 7.41 9.15 -9.04
C VAL A 262 7.94 10.09 -7.97
N LEU A 263 8.55 11.20 -8.39
CA LEU A 263 9.07 12.25 -7.51
C LEU A 263 8.70 13.61 -8.09
N THR A 264 8.14 14.49 -7.27
CA THR A 264 7.73 15.84 -7.69
C THR A 264 8.23 16.88 -6.70
N VAL A 265 8.84 17.97 -7.21
CA VAL A 265 9.03 19.20 -6.44
C VAL A 265 7.88 20.14 -6.75
N GLY A 266 6.92 20.24 -5.83
CA GLY A 266 5.64 20.92 -6.07
C GLY A 266 5.55 22.37 -5.58
N ARG A 267 6.43 22.78 -4.66
CA ARG A 267 6.42 24.13 -4.06
C ARG A 267 7.84 24.61 -3.82
N ILE A 268 8.08 25.90 -4.09
CA ILE A 268 9.35 26.58 -3.84
C ILE A 268 9.07 27.95 -3.21
N GLU A 269 9.81 28.28 -2.16
CA GLU A 269 9.84 29.58 -1.51
C GLU A 269 11.29 30.07 -1.45
N CYS A 270 11.55 31.26 -1.96
CA CYS A 270 12.88 31.86 -1.96
C CYS A 270 12.88 33.10 -1.08
N LYS A 271 13.96 33.33 -0.32
CA LYS A 271 14.15 34.52 0.51
C LYS A 271 15.52 35.16 0.28
N PRO A 272 15.61 36.51 0.17
CA PRO A 272 14.49 37.47 0.22
C PRO A 272 13.70 37.60 -1.09
N ASN A 273 14.04 36.83 -2.13
CA ASN A 273 13.40 36.89 -3.45
C ASN A 273 13.49 38.26 -4.15
N ALA A 274 14.63 38.94 -4.01
CA ALA A 274 14.88 40.23 -4.64
C ALA A 274 15.89 40.10 -5.79
N ILE A 275 15.62 40.77 -6.91
CA ILE A 275 16.41 40.65 -8.16
C ILE A 275 17.91 40.94 -8.00
N ASN A 276 18.26 41.81 -7.06
CA ASN A 276 19.62 42.28 -6.81
C ASN A 276 20.23 41.74 -5.51
N VAL A 277 19.64 40.71 -4.91
CA VAL A 277 20.12 40.08 -3.67
C VAL A 277 20.31 38.59 -3.89
N ILE A 278 21.51 38.09 -3.57
CA ILE A 278 21.79 36.65 -3.52
C ILE A 278 20.86 36.02 -2.47
N PRO A 279 20.08 34.98 -2.79
CA PRO A 279 19.17 34.36 -1.82
C PRO A 279 19.89 33.71 -0.64
N SER A 280 19.45 34.04 0.57
CA SER A 280 19.95 33.44 1.81
C SER A 280 19.27 32.13 2.15
N GLU A 281 18.05 31.90 1.67
CA GLU A 281 17.28 30.72 2.04
C GLU A 281 16.33 30.33 0.90
N VAL A 282 16.24 29.03 0.62
CA VAL A 282 15.20 28.47 -0.24
C VAL A 282 14.60 27.25 0.43
N THR A 283 13.29 27.24 0.58
CA THR A 283 12.52 26.08 1.06
C THR A 283 11.75 25.49 -0.10
N PHE A 284 11.79 24.17 -0.27
CA PHE A 284 11.00 23.48 -1.28
C PHE A 284 10.46 22.15 -0.76
N THR A 285 9.39 21.65 -1.38
CA THR A 285 8.79 20.36 -1.04
C THR A 285 9.19 19.26 -2.00
N ILE A 286 9.23 18.02 -1.52
CA ILE A 286 9.42 16.81 -2.32
C ILE A 286 8.24 15.90 -2.01
N ASP A 287 7.45 15.51 -3.01
CA ASP A 287 6.44 14.44 -2.93
C ASP A 287 7.01 13.22 -3.66
N PHE A 288 7.24 12.14 -2.90
CA PHE A 288 7.85 10.92 -3.40
C PHE A 288 6.91 9.73 -3.18
N ARG A 289 6.56 9.03 -4.26
CA ARG A 289 5.60 7.92 -4.22
C ARG A 289 6.14 6.67 -4.88
N SER A 290 5.80 5.52 -4.32
CA SER A 290 6.17 4.22 -4.87
C SER A 290 5.25 3.11 -4.33
N PRO A 291 4.97 2.05 -5.12
CA PRO A 291 4.26 0.86 -4.64
C PRO A 291 5.08 -0.01 -3.69
N SER A 292 6.40 0.22 -3.59
CA SER A 292 7.32 -0.58 -2.78
C SER A 292 7.98 0.26 -1.71
N ASP A 293 7.90 -0.20 -0.47
CA ASP A 293 8.55 0.48 0.66
C ASP A 293 10.08 0.38 0.58
N VAL A 294 10.60 -0.69 -0.03
CA VAL A 294 12.04 -0.83 -0.33
C VAL A 294 12.48 0.27 -1.29
N LEU A 295 11.70 0.54 -2.34
CA LEU A 295 12.00 1.62 -3.28
C LEU A 295 11.81 3.00 -2.63
N LEU A 296 10.85 3.16 -1.71
CA LEU A 296 10.71 4.39 -0.92
C LEU A 296 11.94 4.64 -0.05
N HIS A 297 12.48 3.60 0.59
CA HIS A 297 13.69 3.71 1.41
C HIS A 297 14.92 4.05 0.57
N ALA A 298 15.16 3.30 -0.51
CA ALA A 298 16.28 3.55 -1.42
C ALA A 298 16.21 4.95 -2.07
N GLY A 299 15.00 5.42 -2.40
CA GLY A 299 14.82 6.77 -2.92
C GLY A 299 15.06 7.86 -1.88
N GLU A 300 14.63 7.66 -0.64
CA GLU A 300 14.92 8.59 0.46
C GLU A 300 16.42 8.77 0.69
N GLU A 301 17.17 7.67 0.72
CA GLU A 301 18.64 7.72 0.86
C GLU A 301 19.27 8.53 -0.28
N LYS A 302 18.84 8.31 -1.52
CA LYS A 302 19.32 9.07 -2.70
C LYS A 302 18.94 10.55 -2.60
N ILE A 303 17.73 10.88 -2.18
CA ILE A 303 17.27 12.26 -1.98
C ILE A 303 18.18 12.98 -0.97
N ARG A 304 18.38 12.36 0.20
CA ARG A 304 19.23 12.91 1.27
C ARG A 304 20.68 13.07 0.80
N HIS A 305 21.21 12.08 0.10
CA HIS A 305 22.56 12.12 -0.45
C HIS A 305 22.76 13.26 -1.45
N VAL A 306 21.83 13.43 -2.41
CA VAL A 306 21.87 14.50 -3.42
C VAL A 306 21.89 15.89 -2.76
N ILE A 307 21.03 16.11 -1.78
CA ILE A 307 20.94 17.39 -1.06
C ILE A 307 22.23 17.64 -0.27
N GLN A 308 22.69 16.65 0.49
CA GLN A 308 23.91 16.74 1.29
C GLN A 308 25.14 17.06 0.43
N GLN A 309 25.34 16.32 -0.67
CA GLN A 309 26.47 16.52 -1.57
C GLN A 309 26.47 17.91 -2.22
N THR A 310 25.30 18.36 -2.68
CA THR A 310 25.17 19.68 -3.30
C THR A 310 25.43 20.81 -2.30
N CYS A 311 24.90 20.71 -1.09
CA CYS A 311 25.14 21.69 -0.03
C CYS A 311 26.61 21.74 0.40
N CYS A 312 27.25 20.58 0.62
CA CYS A 312 28.68 20.49 0.93
C CYS A 312 29.55 21.18 -0.12
N ARG A 313 29.36 20.84 -1.40
CA ARG A 313 30.16 21.40 -2.51
C ARG A 313 30.02 22.91 -2.65
N ARG A 314 28.87 23.46 -2.24
CA ARG A 314 28.56 24.90 -2.36
C ARG A 314 28.75 25.68 -1.06
N GLY A 315 29.18 25.03 0.04
CA GLY A 315 29.34 25.68 1.34
C GLY A 315 28.01 26.20 1.94
N LEU A 316 26.91 25.49 1.66
CA LEU A 316 25.56 25.76 2.14
C LEU A 316 25.20 24.80 3.28
N SER A 317 24.27 25.19 4.15
CA SER A 317 23.63 24.29 5.11
C SER A 317 22.23 23.89 4.62
N HIS A 318 21.67 22.84 5.21
CA HIS A 318 20.30 22.40 4.89
C HIS A 318 19.62 21.70 6.07
N THR A 319 18.30 21.61 6.00
CA THR A 319 17.45 20.74 6.83
C THR A 319 16.46 20.00 5.94
N ILE A 320 16.06 18.79 6.34
CA ILE A 320 15.04 17.98 5.65
C ILE A 320 14.07 17.48 6.72
N ASP A 321 12.87 18.04 6.74
CA ASP A 321 11.79 17.62 7.62
C ASP A 321 10.86 16.65 6.89
N VAL A 322 10.55 15.51 7.50
CA VAL A 322 9.53 14.59 6.98
C VAL A 322 8.16 15.15 7.35
N THR A 323 7.36 15.53 6.36
CA THR A 323 6.02 16.07 6.57
C THR A 323 4.94 15.01 6.41
N GLU A 324 5.23 13.92 5.70
CA GLU A 324 4.35 12.76 5.57
C GLU A 324 5.18 11.49 5.38
N ASN A 325 4.74 10.39 6.00
CA ASN A 325 5.31 9.06 5.80
C ASN A 325 4.20 8.01 5.86
N ALA A 326 3.70 7.62 4.70
CA ALA A 326 2.66 6.61 4.53
C ALA A 326 3.24 5.42 3.75
N PRO A 327 3.20 4.20 4.31
CA PRO A 327 3.66 3.01 3.59
C PRO A 327 2.70 2.67 2.44
N PRO A 328 3.15 1.92 1.42
CA PRO A 328 2.26 1.37 0.40
C PRO A 328 1.27 0.38 1.00
N ILE A 329 0.07 0.33 0.43
CA ILE A 329 -0.96 -0.64 0.82
C ILE A 329 -1.12 -1.66 -0.30
N ASN A 330 -0.68 -2.88 -0.05
CA ASN A 330 -0.80 -3.97 -1.01
C ASN A 330 -2.23 -4.50 -1.05
N MET A 331 -2.70 -4.78 -2.26
CA MET A 331 -3.95 -5.51 -2.46
C MET A 331 -3.71 -7.01 -2.24
N ASN A 332 -4.78 -7.75 -1.92
CA ASN A 332 -4.71 -9.19 -1.73
C ASN A 332 -4.34 -9.89 -3.04
N ALA A 333 -3.16 -10.51 -3.08
CA ALA A 333 -2.61 -11.13 -4.28
C ALA A 333 -3.55 -12.18 -4.90
N LEU A 334 -4.20 -13.00 -4.06
CA LEU A 334 -5.09 -14.05 -4.54
C LEU A 334 -6.37 -13.48 -5.17
N LEU A 335 -6.86 -12.36 -4.65
CA LEU A 335 -8.00 -11.64 -5.23
C LEU A 335 -7.60 -10.91 -6.53
N CYS A 336 -6.39 -10.35 -6.60
CA CYS A 336 -5.84 -9.80 -7.84
C CYS A 336 -5.76 -10.87 -8.94
N ASP A 337 -5.24 -12.06 -8.62
CA ASP A 337 -5.16 -13.19 -9.55
C ASP A 337 -6.56 -13.62 -10.03
N ARG A 338 -7.58 -13.58 -9.14
CA ARG A 338 -8.97 -13.88 -9.49
C ARG A 338 -9.56 -12.85 -10.44
N LEU A 339 -9.33 -11.56 -10.22
CA LEU A 339 -9.79 -10.50 -11.12
C LEU A 339 -9.17 -10.64 -12.51
N GLU A 340 -7.85 -10.88 -12.57
CA GLU A 340 -7.13 -11.09 -13.82
C GLU A 340 -7.65 -12.34 -14.56
N LYS A 341 -7.87 -13.44 -13.84
CA LYS A 341 -8.44 -14.68 -14.41
C LYS A 341 -9.88 -14.49 -14.90
N ALA A 342 -10.71 -13.76 -14.16
CA ALA A 342 -12.08 -13.44 -14.55
C ALA A 342 -12.10 -12.58 -15.83
N ALA A 343 -11.25 -11.54 -15.91
CA ALA A 343 -11.09 -10.73 -17.11
C ALA A 343 -10.64 -11.56 -18.31
N ASN A 344 -9.64 -12.42 -18.14
CA ASN A 344 -9.15 -13.31 -19.20
C ASN A 344 -10.22 -14.30 -19.70
N THR A 345 -11.04 -14.84 -18.79
CA THR A 345 -12.16 -15.75 -19.14
C THR A 345 -13.20 -15.03 -20.01
N LEU A 346 -13.38 -13.73 -19.80
CA LEU A 346 -14.28 -12.88 -20.57
C LEU A 346 -13.62 -12.30 -21.84
N GLY A 347 -12.34 -12.60 -22.10
CA GLY A 347 -11.57 -12.05 -23.21
C GLY A 347 -11.26 -10.56 -23.07
N ILE A 348 -11.21 -10.03 -21.85
CA ILE A 348 -10.95 -8.63 -21.54
C ILE A 348 -9.52 -8.48 -21.01
N SER A 349 -8.76 -7.56 -21.59
CA SER A 349 -7.42 -7.22 -21.10
C SER A 349 -7.51 -6.45 -19.79
N ALA A 350 -6.89 -6.98 -18.72
CA ALA A 350 -6.80 -6.34 -17.41
C ALA A 350 -5.39 -6.49 -16.80
N PRO A 351 -4.35 -5.84 -17.37
CA PRO A 351 -3.00 -5.89 -16.83
C PRO A 351 -2.94 -5.32 -15.41
N ARG A 352 -1.87 -5.67 -14.68
CA ARG A 352 -1.63 -5.16 -13.33
C ARG A 352 -1.14 -3.71 -13.35
N THR A 353 -1.59 -2.92 -12.39
CA THR A 353 -1.18 -1.53 -12.20
C THR A 353 -1.12 -1.15 -10.72
N VAL A 354 -0.70 0.08 -10.44
CA VAL A 354 -0.62 0.68 -9.11
C VAL A 354 -1.48 1.94 -9.09
N SER A 355 -2.26 2.13 -8.03
CA SER A 355 -2.96 3.39 -7.82
C SER A 355 -2.03 4.43 -7.22
N GLY A 356 -2.02 5.63 -7.79
CA GLY A 356 -1.35 6.81 -7.22
C GLY A 356 -2.22 7.59 -6.23
N ALA A 357 -3.53 7.32 -6.21
CA ALA A 357 -4.52 7.93 -5.34
C ALA A 357 -4.85 7.02 -4.15
N LEU A 358 -5.29 7.63 -3.06
CA LEU A 358 -5.86 6.88 -1.94
C LEU A 358 -7.32 6.59 -2.27
N HIS A 359 -7.85 5.49 -1.71
CA HIS A 359 -9.23 5.07 -1.85
C HIS A 359 -9.68 4.37 -0.56
N ASP A 360 -10.97 4.14 -0.39
CA ASP A 360 -11.51 3.36 0.74
C ASP A 360 -10.91 1.95 0.80
N ALA A 361 -10.54 1.35 -0.34
CA ALA A 361 -9.80 0.09 -0.38
C ALA A 361 -8.50 0.11 0.46
N ALA A 362 -7.80 1.24 0.56
CA ALA A 362 -6.61 1.36 1.40
C ALA A 362 -6.92 1.15 2.89
N ILE A 363 -8.13 1.55 3.32
CA ILE A 363 -8.59 1.48 4.71
C ILE A 363 -9.09 0.08 5.05
N LEU A 364 -9.70 -0.60 4.08
CA LEU A 364 -10.25 -1.94 4.24
C LEU A 364 -9.20 -3.05 4.09
N ALA A 365 -8.16 -2.85 3.27
CA ALA A 365 -7.15 -3.87 2.96
C ALA A 365 -6.44 -4.49 4.18
N PRO A 366 -6.14 -3.75 5.28
CA PRO A 366 -5.60 -4.34 6.50
C PRO A 366 -6.61 -5.18 7.30
N ILE A 367 -7.90 -5.13 6.93
CA ILE A 367 -9.00 -5.73 7.68
C ILE A 367 -9.59 -6.95 6.99
N ILE A 368 -9.82 -6.86 5.68
CA ILE A 368 -10.40 -7.93 4.86
C ILE A 368 -9.66 -8.04 3.51
N PRO A 369 -9.67 -9.22 2.84
CA PRO A 369 -9.08 -9.38 1.51
C PRO A 369 -9.62 -8.33 0.54
N THR A 370 -8.76 -7.44 0.04
CA THR A 370 -9.20 -6.29 -0.76
C THR A 370 -8.40 -6.20 -2.06
N ALA A 371 -9.06 -5.85 -3.16
CA ALA A 371 -8.41 -5.51 -4.43
C ALA A 371 -9.20 -4.41 -5.13
N MET A 372 -8.58 -3.76 -6.11
CA MET A 372 -9.30 -2.81 -6.97
C MET A 372 -9.19 -3.18 -8.45
N LEU A 373 -10.18 -2.71 -9.21
CA LEU A 373 -10.23 -2.82 -10.66
C LEU A 373 -10.42 -1.42 -11.24
N PHE A 374 -9.42 -0.96 -11.98
CA PHE A 374 -9.48 0.31 -12.68
C PHE A 374 -10.19 0.22 -14.02
N VAL A 375 -10.84 1.33 -14.39
CA VAL A 375 -11.45 1.63 -15.68
C VAL A 375 -10.69 2.78 -16.31
N ALA A 376 -10.42 2.70 -17.61
CA ALA A 376 -9.60 3.70 -18.32
C ALA A 376 -10.19 5.12 -18.28
N SER A 377 -9.36 6.10 -17.92
CA SER A 377 -9.72 7.52 -17.89
C SER A 377 -9.20 8.27 -19.11
N LYS A 378 -10.09 8.92 -19.87
CA LYS A 378 -9.69 9.69 -21.06
C LYS A 378 -8.71 10.80 -20.71
N ASP A 379 -7.56 10.77 -21.37
CA ASP A 379 -6.45 11.71 -21.19
C ASP A 379 -5.96 11.82 -19.73
N GLY A 380 -6.35 10.89 -18.86
CA GLY A 380 -6.05 10.92 -17.42
C GLY A 380 -6.65 12.09 -16.65
N ILE A 381 -7.69 12.73 -17.20
CA ILE A 381 -8.35 13.85 -16.56
C ILE A 381 -9.25 13.33 -15.43
N SER A 382 -9.02 13.82 -14.21
CA SER A 382 -9.80 13.55 -13.00
C SER A 382 -9.94 14.83 -12.17
N HIS A 383 -10.88 14.88 -11.22
CA HIS A 383 -11.19 16.07 -10.40
C HIS A 383 -11.49 17.30 -11.27
N ASN A 384 -12.12 17.05 -12.42
CA ASN A 384 -12.31 18.03 -13.46
C ASN A 384 -13.61 17.71 -14.22
N PRO A 385 -14.41 18.70 -14.66
CA PRO A 385 -15.65 18.46 -15.37
C PRO A 385 -15.50 17.66 -16.67
N ALA A 386 -14.30 17.67 -17.28
CA ALA A 386 -13.99 16.95 -18.51
C ALA A 386 -13.61 15.47 -18.27
N GLU A 387 -13.60 14.99 -17.03
CA GLU A 387 -13.39 13.58 -16.69
C GLU A 387 -14.35 12.69 -17.49
N PHE A 388 -13.80 11.63 -18.09
CA PHE A 388 -14.56 10.74 -18.96
C PHE A 388 -14.04 9.31 -18.93
N SER A 389 -14.96 8.36 -18.76
CA SER A 389 -14.74 6.93 -18.98
C SER A 389 -15.85 6.36 -19.88
N ARG A 390 -15.52 5.38 -20.72
CA ARG A 390 -16.51 4.77 -21.62
C ARG A 390 -17.48 3.89 -20.84
N ALA A 391 -18.77 3.97 -21.18
CA ALA A 391 -19.79 3.10 -20.59
C ALA A 391 -19.50 1.61 -20.84
N GLU A 392 -18.87 1.29 -21.98
CA GLU A 392 -18.46 -0.06 -22.34
C GLU A 392 -17.34 -0.61 -21.43
N ASP A 393 -16.40 0.25 -21.04
CA ASP A 393 -15.29 -0.11 -20.15
C ASP A 393 -15.82 -0.31 -18.71
N ILE A 394 -16.76 0.53 -18.27
CA ILE A 394 -17.47 0.36 -16.99
C ILE A 394 -18.30 -0.94 -16.98
N ALA A 395 -19.03 -1.22 -18.08
CA ALA A 395 -19.75 -2.47 -18.25
C ALA A 395 -18.81 -3.69 -18.26
N ALA A 396 -17.60 -3.55 -18.78
CA ALA A 396 -16.58 -4.60 -18.73
C ALA A 396 -16.15 -4.87 -17.28
N ALA A 397 -15.93 -3.84 -16.47
CA ALA A 397 -15.60 -3.99 -15.05
C ALA A 397 -16.72 -4.70 -14.28
N ALA A 398 -17.99 -4.31 -14.51
CA ALA A 398 -19.14 -4.96 -13.89
C ALA A 398 -19.26 -6.45 -14.27
N ARG A 399 -18.93 -6.83 -15.52
CA ARG A 399 -18.86 -8.25 -15.93
C ARG A 399 -17.78 -9.02 -15.18
N VAL A 400 -16.58 -8.44 -15.02
CA VAL A 400 -15.49 -9.06 -14.26
C VAL A 400 -15.87 -9.23 -12.79
N LEU A 401 -16.45 -8.19 -12.17
CA LEU A 401 -16.94 -8.25 -10.80
C LEU A 401 -17.98 -9.36 -10.62
N TYR A 402 -18.99 -9.45 -11.51
CA TYR A 402 -19.97 -10.53 -11.45
C TYR A 402 -19.34 -11.92 -11.53
N GLU A 403 -18.36 -12.12 -12.41
CA GLU A 403 -17.69 -13.43 -12.57
C GLU A 403 -16.98 -13.84 -11.28
N VAL A 404 -16.26 -12.91 -10.64
CA VAL A 404 -15.62 -13.16 -9.33
C VAL A 404 -16.67 -13.54 -8.28
N VAL A 405 -17.71 -12.72 -8.12
CA VAL A 405 -18.77 -12.93 -7.12
C VAL A 405 -19.56 -14.22 -7.36
N SER A 406 -19.81 -14.58 -8.62
CA SER A 406 -20.59 -15.78 -8.97
C SER A 406 -19.82 -17.08 -8.77
N SER A 407 -18.48 -17.02 -8.76
CA SER A 407 -17.60 -18.18 -8.64
C SER A 407 -17.39 -18.68 -7.19
N THR A 408 -18.05 -18.04 -6.21
CA THR A 408 -17.82 -18.17 -4.76
C THR A 408 -18.02 -19.58 -4.17
N GLY A 409 -18.66 -20.52 -4.87
CA GLY A 409 -18.89 -21.89 -4.36
C GLY A 409 -17.75 -22.91 -4.56
N LYS A 410 -16.61 -22.56 -5.18
CA LYS A 410 -15.55 -23.54 -5.55
C LYS A 410 -14.22 -23.39 -4.80
N LEU A 411 -14.02 -22.34 -3.99
CA LEU A 411 -12.67 -21.85 -3.68
C LEU A 411 -12.46 -21.30 -2.24
N ASP A 412 -13.38 -21.54 -1.31
CA ASP A 412 -13.40 -20.87 0.00
C ASP A 412 -12.44 -21.44 1.05
N GLU A 413 -11.80 -22.59 0.81
CA GLU A 413 -10.74 -23.07 1.71
C GLU A 413 -9.49 -22.16 1.69
N GLY A 414 -9.23 -21.44 0.59
CA GLY A 414 -7.99 -20.64 0.43
C GLY A 414 -8.05 -19.18 0.89
N LEU A 415 -9.24 -18.56 0.93
CA LEU A 415 -9.39 -17.16 1.36
C LEU A 415 -9.55 -17.03 2.87
N GLN A 416 -10.15 -18.02 3.54
CA GLN A 416 -10.29 -18.03 5.00
C GLN A 416 -8.98 -18.39 5.73
N LEU A 417 -8.04 -19.07 5.07
CA LEU A 417 -6.78 -19.53 5.70
C LEU A 417 -5.65 -18.47 5.74
N ASN A 418 -5.79 -17.33 5.05
CA ASN A 418 -4.75 -16.29 5.01
C ASN A 418 -5.03 -15.05 5.87
N ALA A 419 -6.16 -15.01 6.60
CA ALA A 419 -6.46 -13.91 7.52
C ALA A 419 -5.75 -14.02 8.88
N ALA A 420 -5.09 -15.16 9.16
CA ALA A 420 -4.42 -15.41 10.43
C ALA A 420 -2.90 -15.10 10.44
N ASP A 421 -2.33 -14.57 9.36
CA ASP A 421 -0.92 -14.17 9.35
C ASP A 421 -0.70 -12.75 8.80
N GLU A 422 -0.87 -11.75 9.67
CA GLU A 422 0.07 -10.66 9.90
C GLU A 422 -0.48 -9.71 10.98
N THR A 423 0.42 -8.93 11.57
CA THR A 423 0.32 -8.24 12.86
C THR A 423 -0.72 -7.11 12.93
N ARG A 424 -1.69 -7.19 13.85
CA ARG A 424 -2.41 -6.00 14.37
C ARG A 424 -1.86 -5.58 15.74
N PRO A 425 -1.51 -4.30 15.96
CA PRO A 425 -1.28 -3.77 17.29
C PRO A 425 -2.64 -3.41 17.92
N ALA A 426 -2.97 -4.00 19.06
CA ALA A 426 -4.12 -3.60 19.86
C ALA A 426 -3.74 -2.41 20.76
N SER A 427 -4.46 -1.29 20.62
CA SER A 427 -4.39 -0.13 21.51
C SER A 427 -5.42 -0.23 22.63
N GLY A 428 -4.93 -0.23 23.89
CA GLY A 428 -5.53 0.48 25.03
C GLY A 428 -6.58 -0.23 25.89
N ALA A 429 -6.21 -0.56 27.15
CA ALA A 429 -6.87 -0.03 28.35
C ALA A 429 -6.31 -0.67 29.64
N ALA A 430 -5.94 0.19 30.59
CA ALA A 430 -5.50 -0.18 31.93
C ALA A 430 -6.64 -0.73 32.79
N LYS A 431 -6.33 -1.75 33.62
CA LYS A 431 -6.96 -1.96 34.93
C LYS A 431 -5.99 -2.67 35.89
N GLN A 432 -5.98 -2.17 37.11
CA GLN A 432 -5.09 -2.50 38.23
C GLN A 432 -5.46 -3.80 38.96
N MET A 433 -4.41 -4.36 39.59
CA MET A 433 -4.33 -5.02 40.92
C MET A 433 -4.37 -6.56 41.10
N GLN A 434 -3.21 -7.02 41.64
CA GLN A 434 -2.95 -8.00 42.73
C GLN A 434 -3.01 -9.52 42.47
N GLY A 435 -1.89 -10.20 42.82
CA GLY A 435 -1.93 -11.57 43.36
C GLY A 435 -0.83 -12.57 42.92
N ALA A 436 0.28 -12.61 43.68
CA ALA A 436 1.13 -13.77 44.06
C ALA A 436 1.42 -14.96 43.09
N ALA A 437 2.72 -15.07 42.73
CA ALA A 437 3.60 -16.25 42.73
C ALA A 437 3.10 -17.67 42.34
N ARG A 438 3.74 -18.30 41.32
CA ARG A 438 4.62 -19.48 41.47
C ARG A 438 5.13 -20.04 40.12
N ASN A 439 6.42 -20.39 40.11
CA ASN A 439 7.17 -21.14 39.08
C ASN A 439 6.45 -22.37 38.50
N ARG A 440 6.62 -22.58 37.19
CA ARG A 440 7.15 -23.84 36.61
C ARG A 440 7.49 -23.65 35.14
N GLY A 441 8.70 -24.06 34.76
CA GLY A 441 9.26 -23.89 33.43
C GLY A 441 8.44 -24.56 32.34
N GLN A 442 8.32 -23.86 31.22
CA GLN A 442 8.05 -24.43 29.92
C GLN A 442 9.20 -24.03 29.00
N ILE A 443 9.98 -25.04 28.62
CA ILE A 443 10.92 -24.99 27.51
C ILE A 443 10.06 -24.78 26.26
N LEU A 444 10.19 -23.61 25.63
CA LEU A 444 9.52 -23.32 24.37
C LEU A 444 10.25 -24.08 23.25
N SER A 445 9.57 -25.08 22.69
CA SER A 445 10.05 -25.80 21.50
C SER A 445 9.93 -24.92 20.27
N ALA A 446 10.95 -24.96 19.41
CA ALA A 446 11.01 -24.25 18.14
C ALA A 446 9.84 -24.60 17.21
N GLY A 447 9.04 -23.59 16.89
CA GLY A 447 7.90 -23.67 15.96
C GLY A 447 7.12 -22.36 15.99
N THR A 448 7.44 -21.46 15.06
CA THR A 448 6.67 -20.26 14.64
C THR A 448 5.60 -19.77 15.63
N THR A 449 6.06 -19.20 16.75
CA THR A 449 5.22 -18.48 17.70
C THR A 449 5.67 -17.02 17.66
N LYS A 450 4.77 -16.09 17.34
CA LYS A 450 5.05 -14.65 17.32
C LYS A 450 5.49 -14.21 18.74
N VAL A 451 6.78 -13.98 18.94
CA VAL A 451 7.33 -13.48 20.22
C VAL A 451 7.28 -11.95 20.20
N THR A 452 6.63 -11.35 21.20
CA THR A 452 6.63 -9.88 21.36
C THR A 452 7.91 -9.42 22.06
N LEU A 453 8.28 -8.14 21.90
CA LEU A 453 9.54 -7.60 22.44
C LEU A 453 9.59 -7.63 23.97
N ALA A 454 8.45 -7.52 24.65
CA ALA A 454 8.39 -7.51 26.11
C ALA A 454 8.83 -8.85 26.74
N PRO A 455 8.29 -10.03 26.33
CA PRO A 455 8.83 -11.33 26.70
C PRO A 455 10.31 -11.52 26.35
N LEU A 456 10.74 -11.00 25.19
CA LEU A 456 12.13 -11.14 24.74
C LEU A 456 13.11 -10.32 25.59
N ASN A 457 12.76 -9.09 25.95
CA ASN A 457 13.53 -8.24 26.87
C ASN A 457 13.56 -8.79 28.30
N ALA A 458 12.55 -9.58 28.68
CA ALA A 458 12.47 -10.23 29.99
C ALA A 458 13.15 -11.61 30.02
N ALA A 459 13.59 -12.15 28.89
CA ALA A 459 14.24 -13.45 28.80
C ALA A 459 15.68 -13.40 29.33
N ASP A 460 16.12 -14.51 29.94
CA ASP A 460 17.54 -14.70 30.23
C ASP A 460 18.33 -14.92 28.92
N ARG A 461 19.67 -14.90 29.00
CA ARG A 461 20.52 -15.04 27.81
C ARG A 461 20.20 -16.30 27.01
N ALA A 462 19.92 -17.41 27.70
CA ALA A 462 19.56 -18.67 27.06
C ALA A 462 18.22 -18.58 26.31
N GLY A 463 17.19 -17.98 26.90
CA GLY A 463 15.90 -17.76 26.27
C GLY A 463 15.96 -16.80 25.08
N PHE A 464 16.77 -15.74 25.16
CA PHE A 464 16.98 -14.82 24.05
C PHE A 464 17.66 -15.51 22.86
N VAL A 465 18.73 -16.28 23.11
CA VAL A 465 19.45 -17.02 22.06
C VAL A 465 18.58 -18.11 21.46
N ALA A 466 17.70 -18.76 22.23
CA ALA A 466 16.76 -19.74 21.69
C ALA A 466 15.77 -19.13 20.67
N VAL A 467 15.41 -17.86 20.83
CA VAL A 467 14.47 -17.15 19.95
C VAL A 467 15.19 -16.46 18.79
N CYS A 468 16.27 -15.71 19.08
CA CYS A 468 16.97 -14.89 18.10
C CYS A 468 18.15 -15.60 17.42
N GLY A 469 18.68 -16.67 18.00
CA GLY A 469 19.80 -17.43 17.45
C GLY A 469 19.52 -18.02 16.06
N PRO A 470 18.32 -18.59 15.80
CA PRO A 470 17.96 -19.09 14.47
C PRO A 470 17.82 -18.02 13.39
N LEU A 471 17.81 -16.72 13.73
CA LEU A 471 17.73 -15.64 12.73
C LEU A 471 18.98 -15.56 11.85
N PHE A 472 20.12 -16.02 12.36
CA PHE A 472 21.37 -16.12 11.62
C PHE A 472 21.73 -17.61 11.51
N GLU A 473 21.59 -18.17 10.32
CA GLU A 473 21.75 -19.61 10.05
C GLU A 473 23.10 -20.10 10.60
N HIS A 474 23.03 -21.10 11.48
CA HIS A 474 24.18 -21.67 12.21
C HIS A 474 25.12 -20.68 12.94
N SER A 475 24.68 -19.45 13.20
CA SER A 475 25.51 -18.37 13.79
C SER A 475 24.87 -17.76 15.05
N PRO A 476 24.63 -18.55 16.12
CA PRO A 476 23.98 -18.07 17.34
C PRO A 476 24.79 -17.01 18.10
N TRP A 477 26.09 -16.89 17.81
CA TRP A 477 26.99 -15.91 18.41
C TRP A 477 26.51 -14.46 18.20
N VAL A 478 25.79 -14.19 17.10
CA VAL A 478 25.21 -12.86 16.85
C VAL A 478 24.19 -12.53 17.93
N ALA A 479 23.27 -13.47 18.21
CA ALA A 479 22.27 -13.30 19.27
C ALA A 479 22.92 -13.29 20.67
N GLU A 480 23.93 -14.12 20.91
CA GLU A 480 24.65 -14.20 22.19
C GLU A 480 25.29 -12.86 22.57
N ARG A 481 25.94 -12.18 21.61
CA ARG A 481 26.57 -10.86 21.80
C ARG A 481 25.56 -9.73 21.79
N THR A 482 24.50 -9.84 20.99
CA THR A 482 23.45 -8.81 20.93
C THR A 482 22.69 -8.70 22.26
N TRP A 483 22.53 -9.81 23.00
CA TRP A 483 21.85 -9.82 24.30
C TRP A 483 22.42 -8.79 25.30
N ASP A 484 23.71 -8.47 25.23
CA ASP A 484 24.34 -7.47 26.10
C ASP A 484 23.82 -6.04 25.89
N HIS A 485 23.06 -5.80 24.82
CA HIS A 485 22.39 -4.54 24.51
C HIS A 485 20.89 -4.53 24.92
N SER A 486 20.40 -5.61 25.52
CA SER A 486 19.04 -5.68 26.08
C SER A 486 18.91 -4.78 27.32
N PRO A 487 17.74 -4.12 27.57
CA PRO A 487 16.49 -4.23 26.82
C PRO A 487 16.43 -3.31 25.60
N PHE A 488 15.78 -3.79 24.54
CA PHE A 488 15.56 -3.04 23.30
C PHE A 488 14.27 -2.23 23.36
N ALA A 489 14.32 -0.98 22.88
CA ALA A 489 13.17 -0.07 22.91
C ALA A 489 12.10 -0.39 21.85
N SER A 490 12.49 -1.02 20.74
CA SER A 490 11.60 -1.37 19.63
C SER A 490 12.16 -2.57 18.86
N ARG A 491 11.34 -3.13 17.94
CA ARG A 491 11.79 -4.15 16.98
C ARG A 491 12.96 -3.63 16.13
N ASP A 492 12.89 -2.36 15.71
CA ASP A 492 13.91 -1.76 14.86
C ASP A 492 15.23 -1.56 15.63
N ALA A 493 15.15 -1.26 16.93
CA ALA A 493 16.34 -1.20 17.80
C ALA A 493 16.98 -2.59 18.01
N LEU A 494 16.17 -3.64 18.14
CA LEU A 494 16.66 -5.02 18.18
C LEU A 494 17.33 -5.41 16.86
N HIS A 495 16.69 -5.12 15.73
CA HIS A 495 17.24 -5.38 14.40
C HIS A 495 18.56 -4.62 14.19
N ALA A 496 18.60 -3.33 14.51
CA ALA A 496 19.80 -2.53 14.42
C ALA A 496 20.94 -3.12 15.28
N ALA A 497 20.65 -3.53 16.53
CA ALA A 497 21.66 -4.14 17.40
C ALA A 497 22.18 -5.49 16.88
N LEU A 498 21.32 -6.31 16.28
CA LEU A 498 21.73 -7.57 15.62
C LEU A 498 22.65 -7.28 14.41
N CYS A 499 22.26 -6.34 13.55
CA CYS A 499 23.07 -5.93 12.40
C CYS A 499 24.39 -5.30 12.82
N GLU A 500 24.40 -4.40 13.81
CA GLU A 500 25.63 -3.79 14.33
C GLU A 500 26.58 -4.84 14.90
N THR A 501 26.06 -5.82 15.64
CA THR A 501 26.86 -6.94 16.17
C THR A 501 27.47 -7.78 15.05
N MET A 502 26.71 -8.04 13.98
CA MET A 502 27.20 -8.75 12.80
C MET A 502 28.29 -7.93 12.06
N TYR A 503 28.04 -6.64 11.79
CA TYR A 503 28.97 -5.77 11.07
C TYR A 503 30.25 -5.45 11.87
N ALA A 504 30.16 -5.46 13.20
CA ALA A 504 31.31 -5.26 14.09
C ALA A 504 32.15 -6.53 14.31
N ALA A 505 31.66 -7.70 13.88
CA ALA A 505 32.40 -8.96 14.00
C ALA A 505 33.66 -8.96 13.13
N SER A 506 34.59 -9.86 13.46
CA SER A 506 35.81 -10.01 12.65
C SER A 506 35.47 -10.50 11.24
N ARG A 507 36.35 -10.19 10.28
CA ARG A 507 36.17 -10.62 8.89
C ARG A 507 36.00 -12.15 8.78
N ASP A 508 36.74 -12.92 9.58
CA ASP A 508 36.66 -14.38 9.58
C ASP A 508 35.29 -14.88 10.05
N GLU A 509 34.70 -14.24 11.07
CA GLU A 509 33.36 -14.58 11.56
C GLU A 509 32.26 -14.23 10.56
N GLN A 510 32.41 -13.10 9.85
CA GLN A 510 31.48 -12.71 8.80
C GLN A 510 31.56 -13.65 7.59
N VAL A 511 32.77 -14.09 7.21
CA VAL A 511 32.94 -15.10 6.15
C VAL A 511 32.31 -16.43 6.58
N GLN A 512 32.47 -16.85 7.84
CA GLN A 512 31.83 -18.07 8.37
C GLN A 512 30.30 -17.97 8.39
N LEU A 513 29.75 -16.80 8.72
CA LEU A 513 28.31 -16.54 8.64
C LEU A 513 27.80 -16.71 7.20
N ILE A 514 28.47 -16.09 6.22
CA ILE A 514 28.10 -16.24 4.79
C ILE A 514 28.22 -17.71 4.38
N ALA A 515 29.30 -18.39 4.76
CA ALA A 515 29.54 -19.80 4.45
C ALA A 515 28.57 -20.77 5.13
N SER A 516 27.85 -20.32 6.17
CA SER A 516 26.83 -21.12 6.85
C SER A 516 25.51 -21.19 6.06
N HIS A 517 25.34 -20.35 5.05
CA HIS A 517 24.18 -20.41 4.16
C HIS A 517 24.33 -21.56 3.16
N PRO A 518 23.28 -22.38 2.96
CA PRO A 518 23.36 -23.50 2.02
C PRO A 518 23.45 -23.01 0.57
N ASP A 519 24.25 -23.70 -0.24
CA ASP A 519 24.28 -23.47 -1.68
C ASP A 519 22.90 -23.61 -2.32
N LEU A 520 22.50 -22.63 -3.14
CA LEU A 520 21.30 -22.72 -3.98
C LEU A 520 21.41 -23.94 -4.90
N VAL A 521 20.44 -24.87 -4.86
CA VAL A 521 20.42 -26.08 -5.70
C VAL A 521 21.60 -27.06 -5.41
N GLY A 522 22.29 -26.87 -4.28
CA GLY A 522 23.47 -27.64 -3.87
C GLY A 522 23.16 -29.02 -3.28
N THR A 523 24.22 -29.74 -2.88
CA THR A 523 24.14 -31.13 -2.36
C THR A 523 23.23 -31.26 -1.14
N MET A 524 23.13 -30.24 -0.28
CA MET A 524 22.23 -30.23 0.89
C MET A 524 20.74 -30.11 0.50
N ALA A 525 20.42 -29.31 -0.53
CA ALA A 525 19.07 -29.24 -1.11
C ALA A 525 18.66 -30.58 -1.73
N ARG A 526 19.59 -31.26 -2.43
CA ARG A 526 19.33 -32.57 -3.06
C ARG A 526 19.25 -33.73 -2.07
N GLN A 527 19.87 -33.60 -0.89
CA GLN A 527 19.80 -34.60 0.18
C GLN A 527 18.67 -34.35 1.19
N GLY A 528 17.86 -33.30 1.01
CA GLY A 528 16.76 -32.96 1.92
C GLY A 528 17.23 -32.55 3.33
N ARG A 529 18.44 -31.98 3.44
CA ARG A 529 19.06 -31.58 4.71
C ARG A 529 19.01 -30.07 4.97
N LEU A 530 18.17 -29.34 4.22
CA LEU A 530 17.93 -27.92 4.42
C LEU A 530 17.13 -27.67 5.71
N THR A 531 17.30 -26.50 6.32
CA THR A 531 16.38 -26.01 7.34
C THR A 531 14.97 -25.82 6.75
N ARG A 532 13.96 -25.82 7.62
CA ARG A 532 12.55 -25.70 7.18
C ARG A 532 12.32 -24.35 6.50
N GLU A 533 12.96 -23.30 7.03
CA GLU A 533 12.97 -21.95 6.50
C GLU A 533 13.60 -21.92 5.10
N SER A 534 14.82 -22.44 4.93
CA SER A 534 15.51 -22.48 3.63
C SER A 534 14.76 -23.31 2.58
N THR A 535 14.10 -24.40 3.00
CA THR A 535 13.25 -25.22 2.08
C THR A 535 12.06 -24.42 1.55
N THR A 536 11.40 -23.67 2.42
CA THR A 536 10.24 -22.83 2.05
C THR A 536 10.65 -21.70 1.13
N GLU A 537 11.81 -21.10 1.38
CA GLU A 537 12.34 -19.97 0.62
C GLU A 537 12.81 -20.38 -0.78
N GLN A 538 13.49 -21.53 -0.89
CA GLN A 538 13.90 -22.05 -2.20
C GLN A 538 12.69 -22.47 -3.04
N ALA A 539 11.64 -23.03 -2.44
CA ALA A 539 10.39 -23.33 -3.13
C ALA A 539 9.65 -22.07 -3.61
N ALA A 540 9.61 -21.01 -2.79
CA ALA A 540 9.01 -19.72 -3.18
C ALA A 540 9.74 -19.05 -4.37
N ALA A 541 11.05 -19.29 -4.49
CA ALA A 541 11.88 -18.86 -5.61
C ALA A 541 11.74 -19.74 -6.88
N GLY A 542 11.04 -20.87 -6.79
CA GLY A 542 10.90 -21.85 -7.87
C GLY A 542 12.16 -22.70 -8.12
N LEU A 543 13.05 -22.81 -7.13
CA LEU A 543 14.28 -23.60 -7.21
C LEU A 543 14.03 -25.10 -6.97
N ASP A 544 12.84 -25.47 -6.53
CA ASP A 544 12.35 -26.84 -6.34
C ASP A 544 11.77 -27.47 -7.62
N THR A 545 11.53 -26.66 -8.66
CA THR A 545 10.90 -27.06 -9.93
C THR A 545 11.82 -26.85 -11.15
N LEU A 546 13.14 -26.83 -10.93
CA LEU A 546 14.13 -26.62 -11.99
C LEU A 546 14.21 -27.81 -12.96
N THR A 547 14.37 -27.49 -14.25
CA THR A 547 14.73 -28.46 -15.28
C THR A 547 16.18 -28.91 -15.12
N ASN A 548 16.55 -30.06 -15.72
CA ASN A 548 17.92 -30.57 -15.66
C ASN A 548 18.96 -29.56 -16.21
N ASP A 549 18.63 -28.84 -17.28
CA ASP A 549 19.50 -27.84 -17.89
C ASP A 549 19.70 -26.60 -16.98
N GLU A 550 18.64 -26.20 -16.27
CA GLU A 550 18.72 -25.13 -15.26
C GLU A 550 19.59 -25.58 -14.07
N ILE A 551 19.41 -26.81 -13.58
CA ILE A 551 20.23 -27.37 -12.49
C ILE A 551 21.71 -27.39 -12.87
N GLU A 552 22.05 -27.81 -14.09
CA GLU A 552 23.44 -27.77 -14.58
C GLU A 552 23.98 -26.34 -14.64
N THR A 553 23.14 -25.39 -15.08
CA THR A 553 23.49 -23.97 -15.15
C THR A 553 23.77 -23.37 -13.77
N PHE A 554 22.90 -23.61 -12.78
CA PHE A 554 23.11 -23.21 -11.39
C PHE A 554 24.38 -23.85 -10.80
N SER A 555 24.56 -25.15 -11.02
CA SER A 555 25.74 -25.87 -10.51
C SER A 555 27.05 -25.29 -11.06
N ARG A 556 27.08 -24.94 -12.35
CA ARG A 556 28.24 -24.30 -13.00
C ARG A 556 28.52 -22.91 -12.45
N TYR A 557 27.48 -22.11 -12.18
CA TYR A 557 27.67 -20.78 -11.63
C TYR A 557 28.11 -20.79 -10.17
N ASN A 558 27.52 -21.66 -9.34
CA ASN A 558 27.97 -21.87 -7.96
C ASN A 558 29.43 -22.30 -7.90
N ALA A 559 29.86 -23.23 -8.76
CA ALA A 559 31.26 -23.67 -8.82
C ALA A 559 32.20 -22.50 -9.14
N LYS A 560 31.87 -21.68 -10.15
CA LYS A 560 32.66 -20.49 -10.50
C LYS A 560 32.69 -19.44 -9.39
N TYR A 561 31.56 -19.27 -8.70
CA TYR A 561 31.42 -18.29 -7.64
C TYR A 561 32.26 -18.72 -6.42
N GLN A 562 32.14 -19.97 -6.00
CA GLN A 562 32.94 -20.57 -4.94
C GLN A 562 34.44 -20.51 -5.26
N GLU A 563 34.83 -20.80 -6.51
CA GLU A 563 36.24 -20.71 -6.95
C GLU A 563 36.78 -19.27 -6.86
N LYS A 564 35.97 -18.26 -7.20
CA LYS A 564 36.40 -16.87 -7.22
C LYS A 564 36.44 -16.23 -5.84
N PHE A 565 35.41 -16.46 -5.02
CA PHE A 565 35.18 -15.69 -3.79
C PHE A 565 35.39 -16.51 -2.51
N GLY A 566 35.40 -17.84 -2.60
CA GLY A 566 35.66 -18.73 -1.46
C GLY A 566 34.48 -18.93 -0.50
N PHE A 567 33.30 -18.40 -0.81
CA PHE A 567 32.06 -18.53 -0.05
C PHE A 567 30.86 -18.69 -1.01
N PRO A 568 29.73 -19.26 -0.53
CA PRO A 568 28.58 -19.58 -1.38
C PRO A 568 27.88 -18.32 -1.88
N PHE A 569 27.17 -18.45 -3.00
CA PHE A 569 26.35 -17.36 -3.53
C PHE A 569 25.10 -17.19 -2.66
N VAL A 570 24.99 -16.05 -1.97
CA VAL A 570 23.86 -15.70 -1.10
C VAL A 570 23.02 -14.61 -1.76
N ILE A 571 21.71 -14.84 -1.90
CA ILE A 571 20.74 -13.86 -2.37
C ILE A 571 19.40 -14.11 -1.68
N CYS A 572 18.62 -13.06 -1.41
CA CYS A 572 17.30 -13.20 -0.80
C CYS A 572 16.30 -13.92 -1.75
N ALA A 573 16.12 -15.22 -1.54
CA ALA A 573 15.24 -16.08 -2.36
C ALA A 573 13.76 -15.66 -2.30
N ARG A 574 13.29 -15.06 -1.19
CA ARG A 574 11.91 -14.55 -1.09
C ARG A 574 11.62 -13.39 -2.04
N GLN A 575 12.65 -12.65 -2.45
CA GLN A 575 12.53 -11.46 -3.30
C GLN A 575 12.95 -11.73 -4.75
N SER A 576 13.47 -12.93 -5.04
CA SER A 576 14.07 -13.26 -6.34
C SER A 576 13.50 -14.57 -6.90
N LYS A 577 12.90 -14.50 -8.10
CA LYS A 577 12.54 -15.70 -8.86
C LYS A 577 13.78 -16.31 -9.52
N LYS A 578 13.75 -17.60 -9.85
CA LYS A 578 14.87 -18.34 -10.45
C LYS A 578 15.53 -17.61 -11.64
N GLU A 579 14.77 -16.90 -12.47
CA GLU A 579 15.29 -16.13 -13.61
C GLU A 579 16.13 -14.93 -13.15
N ALA A 580 15.68 -14.24 -12.10
CA ALA A 580 16.41 -13.11 -11.51
C ALA A 580 17.69 -13.58 -10.82
N ILE A 581 17.66 -14.72 -10.15
CA ILE A 581 18.83 -15.35 -9.53
C ILE A 581 19.86 -15.73 -10.61
N LEU A 582 19.42 -16.39 -11.69
CA LEU A 582 20.30 -16.72 -12.83
C LEU A 582 20.90 -15.48 -13.50
N ALA A 583 20.14 -14.39 -13.60
CA ALA A 583 20.62 -13.12 -14.14
C ALA A 583 21.58 -12.37 -13.19
N ALA A 584 21.55 -12.65 -11.89
CA ALA A 584 22.41 -12.04 -10.89
C ALA A 584 23.84 -12.63 -10.91
N PHE A 585 23.98 -13.93 -11.19
CA PHE A 585 25.29 -14.60 -11.21
C PHE A 585 26.34 -13.92 -12.09
N PRO A 586 26.09 -13.62 -13.38
CA PRO A 586 27.11 -12.97 -14.23
C PRO A 586 27.49 -11.57 -13.73
N LYS A 587 26.54 -10.83 -13.14
CA LYS A 587 26.78 -9.48 -12.61
C LYS A 587 27.65 -9.56 -11.35
N ARG A 588 27.32 -10.43 -10.41
CA ARG A 588 28.04 -10.61 -9.15
C ARG A 588 29.40 -11.28 -9.34
N LEU A 589 29.52 -12.18 -10.32
CA LEU A 589 30.82 -12.70 -10.75
C LEU A 589 31.74 -11.63 -11.36
N ALA A 590 31.23 -10.46 -11.76
CA ALA A 590 32.08 -9.35 -12.22
C ALA A 590 32.65 -8.50 -11.06
N ASN A 591 32.09 -8.60 -9.86
CA ASN A 591 32.52 -7.84 -8.69
C ASN A 591 33.94 -8.21 -8.24
N THR A 592 34.63 -7.27 -7.60
CA THR A 592 35.85 -7.57 -6.84
C THR A 592 35.51 -8.39 -5.58
N PRO A 593 36.47 -9.15 -5.00
CA PRO A 593 36.20 -9.93 -3.78
C PRO A 593 35.66 -9.10 -2.60
N ASP A 594 36.09 -7.84 -2.47
CA ASP A 594 35.64 -6.97 -1.38
C ASP A 594 34.23 -6.40 -1.62
N GLU A 595 33.91 -6.00 -2.85
CA GLU A 595 32.55 -5.59 -3.22
C GLU A 595 31.57 -6.74 -3.05
N GLU A 596 31.95 -7.94 -3.50
CA GLU A 596 31.08 -9.10 -3.43
C GLU A 596 30.86 -9.58 -2.01
N PHE A 597 31.90 -9.56 -1.18
CA PHE A 597 31.74 -9.86 0.24
C PHE A 597 30.74 -8.90 0.90
N LYS A 598 30.83 -7.60 0.60
CA LYS A 598 29.91 -6.62 1.17
C LYS A 598 28.48 -6.91 0.72
N THR A 599 28.27 -7.17 -0.57
CA THR A 599 26.96 -7.54 -1.11
C THR A 599 26.43 -8.84 -0.48
N ALA A 600 27.27 -9.87 -0.31
CA ALA A 600 26.85 -11.13 0.29
C ALA A 600 26.56 -11.05 1.80
N LEU A 601 27.10 -10.04 2.49
CA LEU A 601 26.80 -9.77 3.91
C LEU A 601 25.54 -8.90 4.08
N GLU A 602 25.19 -8.10 3.07
CA GLU A 602 23.97 -7.27 3.04
C GLU A 602 22.71 -8.07 2.69
N GLU A 603 22.86 -9.12 1.88
CA GLU A 603 21.83 -10.10 1.53
C GLU A 603 21.54 -11.09 2.67
#